data_AF-A0AAU7Z4C5-F1
#
_entry.id   AF-A0AAU7Z4C5-F1
#
_cell.length_a   1.000
_cell.length_b   1.000
_cell.length_c   1.000
_cell.angle_alpha   90.00
_cell.angle_beta   90.00
_cell.angle_gamma   90.00
#
_symmetry.space_group_name_H-M   'P 1'
#
loop_
_entity.id
_entity.type
_entity.pdbx_description
1 polymer ?
#
loop_
_entity_poly.entity_id
_entity_poly.type
_entity_poly.pdbx_seq_one_letter_code
_entity_poly.pdbx_strand_id
1 'polypeptide(L)'
;MSKLSRSTVQLDEAPVTETTATSKKRVGYAPGRGPKKSRPDGICERPECGKTVPGGLVSVNQKRYFCSPYCQHSFHNNRHNIGACECCERPIMSQSFAKGKQKYCSNACRLGHRSESLIATTGFFRPIIEEYLELGLGYEKSTLVNVRTSLLHFFTFVAQKEKLTRLEEVRPSVVSRFLATERERGMKSRASISHLATFFRWLLLEERVDMANPVIPRLHNLHTSKAEPRPYAEWEIDALWQHLTDSENSMLMLAFSIGLECGLRVGEVANIRLADIDREKQTIFVRLPTKNKQTRTVPYHDGVAKHLSQWLKVRDTECKHDHLLHSKLLKSLNSGSLCVLFRGLLNSKPSPGNGFSFHRLRHSWATRLMNNGLELAVLKELGGWASWSSMQRYIKVLDVTIQNQYRASYAKLQQRIAVKTAPPISLLEFAAMNSPEAINQSKSAT
;
A
#
# COMPACT_ATOMS: atom_id res chain seq x y z
N MET A 1 -47.27 -21.38 51.83
CA MET A 1 -46.92 -20.22 52.69
C MET A 1 -45.46 -19.90 52.40
N SER A 2 -45.02 -18.75 51.89
CA SER A 2 -45.58 -17.41 51.76
C SER A 2 -45.11 -16.77 50.46
N LYS A 3 -46.05 -16.09 49.79
CA LYS A 3 -45.83 -15.07 48.75
C LYS A 3 -45.06 -13.89 49.34
N LEU A 4 -44.26 -13.18 48.53
CA LEU A 4 -43.89 -11.74 48.63
C LEU A 4 -43.10 -11.42 47.35
N SER A 5 -43.73 -10.94 46.26
CA SER A 5 -44.19 -9.57 45.96
C SER A 5 -43.15 -8.75 45.19
N ARG A 6 -43.58 -8.33 43.99
CA ARG A 6 -42.94 -7.45 43.02
C ARG A 6 -42.33 -6.18 43.65
N SER A 7 -41.16 -5.78 43.15
CA SER A 7 -40.81 -4.36 42.99
C SER A 7 -40.27 -4.14 41.58
N THR A 8 -41.19 -3.89 40.65
CA THR A 8 -40.92 -3.20 39.39
C THR A 8 -40.49 -1.79 39.73
N VAL A 9 -39.21 -1.47 39.50
CA VAL A 9 -38.73 -0.09 39.52
C VAL A 9 -39.28 0.60 38.27
N GLN A 10 -40.28 1.45 38.47
CA GLN A 10 -40.72 2.44 37.49
C GLN A 10 -39.55 3.39 37.24
N LEU A 11 -39.04 3.40 36.02
CA LEU A 11 -38.28 4.54 35.51
C LEU A 11 -39.33 5.56 35.06
N ASP A 12 -39.50 6.62 35.84
CA ASP A 12 -40.34 7.75 35.46
C ASP A 12 -39.82 8.36 34.16
N GLU A 13 -40.67 8.33 33.14
CA GLU A 13 -40.47 9.02 31.87
C GLU A 13 -40.54 10.53 32.14
N ALA A 14 -39.38 11.18 32.23
CA ALA A 14 -39.30 12.63 32.17
C ALA A 14 -39.73 13.11 30.77
N PRO A 15 -40.55 14.16 30.66
CA PRO A 15 -41.06 14.63 29.38
C PRO A 15 -39.92 15.13 28.49
N VAL A 16 -39.73 14.44 27.36
CA VAL A 16 -38.85 14.86 26.28
C VAL A 16 -39.44 16.13 25.69
N THR A 17 -38.84 17.28 26.01
CA THR A 17 -39.09 18.52 25.30
C THR A 17 -38.59 18.35 23.86
N GLU A 18 -39.53 18.23 22.93
CA GLU A 18 -39.29 18.30 21.49
C GLU A 18 -38.71 19.68 21.14
N THR A 19 -37.39 19.81 21.27
CA THR A 19 -36.66 20.85 20.53
C THR A 19 -36.58 20.37 19.09
N THR A 20 -37.48 20.91 18.27
CA THR A 20 -37.47 20.78 16.81
C THR A 20 -36.22 21.47 16.24
N ALA A 21 -35.07 20.83 16.39
CA ALA A 21 -33.90 21.11 15.58
C ALA A 21 -34.21 20.62 14.16
N THR A 22 -34.74 21.51 13.34
CA THR A 22 -34.86 21.33 11.90
C THR A 22 -33.46 21.16 11.30
N SER A 23 -32.96 19.93 11.35
CA SER A 23 -31.86 19.46 10.52
C SER A 23 -32.32 19.63 9.08
N LYS A 24 -31.97 20.76 8.46
CA LYS A 24 -32.00 20.92 7.01
C LYS A 24 -31.14 19.79 6.43
N LYS A 25 -31.80 18.71 6.00
CA LYS A 25 -31.22 17.71 5.09
C LYS A 25 -30.55 18.51 3.99
N ARG A 26 -29.21 18.51 3.93
CA ARG A 26 -28.49 18.98 2.75
C ARG A 26 -28.83 18.02 1.63
N VAL A 27 -29.84 18.39 0.85
CA VAL A 27 -30.17 17.77 -0.43
C VAL A 27 -28.86 17.72 -1.23
N GLY A 28 -28.45 16.52 -1.62
CA GLY A 28 -27.25 16.29 -2.39
C GLY A 28 -27.30 17.11 -3.68
N TYR A 29 -26.38 18.06 -3.81
CA TYR A 29 -26.20 18.78 -5.07
C TYR A 29 -25.58 17.82 -6.09
N ALA A 30 -26.35 17.46 -7.12
CA ALA A 30 -25.80 16.90 -8.34
C ALA A 30 -24.84 17.95 -8.96
N PRO A 31 -23.60 17.61 -9.31
CA PRO A 31 -22.66 18.57 -9.86
C PRO A 31 -23.11 18.98 -11.26
N GLY A 32 -23.63 20.20 -11.43
CA GLY A 32 -23.91 20.77 -12.76
C GLY A 32 -25.07 21.75 -12.89
N ARG A 33 -25.99 21.86 -11.91
CA ARG A 33 -27.20 22.74 -12.01
C ARG A 33 -27.15 23.96 -11.09
N GLY A 34 -26.03 24.67 -11.05
CA GLY A 34 -25.98 26.01 -10.45
C GLY A 34 -26.33 27.08 -11.49
N PRO A 35 -26.82 28.27 -11.08
CA PRO A 35 -26.98 29.38 -12.01
C PRO A 35 -25.65 29.66 -12.74
N LYS A 36 -25.73 29.94 -14.03
CA LYS A 36 -24.59 30.26 -14.89
C LYS A 36 -24.69 31.72 -15.33
N LYS A 37 -23.54 32.36 -15.48
CA LYS A 37 -23.42 33.69 -16.08
C LYS A 37 -22.61 33.60 -17.37
N SER A 38 -22.97 34.43 -18.35
CA SER A 38 -22.10 34.65 -19.50
C SER A 38 -20.85 35.40 -19.06
N ARG A 39 -19.70 35.00 -19.59
CA ARG A 39 -18.41 35.61 -19.29
C ARG A 39 -17.61 35.77 -20.58
N PRO A 40 -17.01 36.95 -20.85
CA PRO A 40 -16.18 37.17 -22.02
C PRO A 40 -14.84 36.43 -21.93
N ASP A 41 -14.12 36.38 -23.04
CA ASP A 41 -12.73 35.93 -23.09
C ASP A 41 -11.86 36.75 -22.12
N GLY A 42 -10.85 36.12 -21.54
CA GLY A 42 -9.90 36.81 -20.68
C GLY A 42 -8.56 36.11 -20.61
N ILE A 43 -7.58 36.72 -19.94
CA ILE A 43 -6.23 36.19 -19.83
C ILE A 43 -6.10 35.43 -18.52
N CYS A 44 -5.39 34.29 -18.53
CA CYS A 44 -5.13 33.53 -17.32
C CYS A 44 -4.41 34.37 -16.25
N GLU A 45 -4.98 34.44 -15.06
CA GLU A 45 -4.49 35.25 -13.93
C GLU A 45 -3.24 34.67 -13.24
N ARG A 46 -2.77 33.48 -13.63
CA ARG A 46 -1.52 32.94 -13.08
C ARG A 46 -0.33 33.79 -13.58
N PRO A 47 0.57 34.24 -12.68
CA PRO A 47 1.84 34.84 -13.09
C PRO A 47 2.53 33.97 -14.15
N GLU A 48 3.07 34.61 -15.20
CA GLU A 48 3.83 33.95 -16.28
C GLU A 48 3.04 32.93 -17.13
N CYS A 49 1.70 32.93 -17.11
CA CYS A 49 0.92 32.05 -18.01
C CYS A 49 0.60 32.68 -19.35
N GLY A 50 0.02 33.89 -19.36
CA GLY A 50 -0.33 34.64 -20.58
C GLY A 50 -1.37 34.01 -21.52
N LYS A 51 -1.82 32.76 -21.29
CA LYS A 51 -2.78 32.07 -22.15
C LYS A 51 -4.18 32.70 -22.08
N THR A 52 -4.83 32.83 -23.24
CA THR A 52 -6.24 33.24 -23.35
C THR A 52 -7.16 32.11 -22.86
N VAL A 53 -8.13 32.48 -22.04
CA VAL A 53 -9.20 31.63 -21.51
C VAL A 53 -10.47 31.99 -22.28
N PRO A 54 -10.97 31.11 -23.16
CA PRO A 54 -12.18 31.38 -23.92
C PRO A 54 -13.39 31.53 -22.98
N GLY A 55 -14.25 32.49 -23.33
CA GLY A 55 -15.47 32.84 -22.64
C GLY A 55 -16.56 31.78 -22.81
N GLY A 56 -17.65 31.97 -22.08
CA GLY A 56 -18.80 31.07 -22.11
C GLY A 56 -19.63 31.08 -20.83
N LEU A 57 -20.55 30.11 -20.72
CA LEU A 57 -21.42 29.95 -19.56
C LEU A 57 -20.68 29.30 -18.40
N VAL A 58 -20.28 30.11 -17.42
CA VAL A 58 -19.57 29.67 -16.21
C VAL A 58 -20.44 29.79 -14.96
N SER A 59 -20.04 29.12 -13.88
CA SER A 59 -20.72 29.27 -12.57
C SER A 59 -20.69 30.74 -12.11
N VAL A 60 -21.77 31.25 -11.51
CA VAL A 60 -21.79 32.63 -10.97
C VAL A 60 -20.63 32.89 -10.00
N ASN A 61 -20.22 31.87 -9.24
CA ASN A 61 -19.14 31.94 -8.25
C ASN A 61 -17.74 31.99 -8.88
N GLN A 62 -17.61 31.67 -10.17
CA GLN A 62 -16.33 31.71 -10.87
C GLN A 62 -15.99 33.18 -11.20
N LYS A 63 -15.08 33.76 -10.41
CA LYS A 63 -14.64 35.16 -10.54
C LYS A 63 -13.34 35.33 -11.32
N ARG A 64 -12.48 34.29 -11.38
CA ARG A 64 -11.10 34.39 -11.89
C ARG A 64 -10.86 33.61 -13.18
N TYR A 65 -9.93 34.06 -14.01
CA TYR A 65 -9.54 33.43 -15.29
C TYR A 65 -8.39 32.43 -15.07
N PHE A 66 -8.63 31.14 -15.30
CA PHE A 66 -7.60 30.11 -15.27
C PHE A 66 -7.73 29.17 -16.47
N CYS A 67 -6.65 28.99 -17.23
CA CYS A 67 -6.65 28.12 -18.41
C CYS A 67 -6.57 26.63 -18.06
N SER A 68 -6.21 26.29 -16.82
CA SER A 68 -6.15 24.91 -16.34
C SER A 68 -6.24 24.85 -14.81
N PRO A 69 -6.64 23.68 -14.24
CA PRO A 69 -6.58 23.45 -12.80
C PRO A 69 -5.19 23.67 -12.19
N TYR A 70 -4.14 23.40 -12.97
CA TYR A 70 -2.75 23.71 -12.59
C TYR A 70 -2.54 25.21 -12.38
N CYS A 71 -3.01 26.05 -13.31
CA CYS A 71 -2.84 27.50 -13.20
C CYS A 71 -3.60 28.10 -12.03
N GLN A 72 -4.82 27.62 -11.81
CA GLN A 72 -5.60 27.95 -10.62
C GLN A 72 -4.82 27.59 -9.35
N HIS A 73 -4.34 26.35 -9.23
CA HIS A 73 -3.61 25.90 -8.05
C HIS A 73 -2.32 26.69 -7.79
N SER A 74 -1.54 26.98 -8.84
CA SER A 74 -0.30 27.76 -8.75
C SER A 74 -0.55 29.20 -8.30
N PHE A 75 -1.57 29.87 -8.85
CA PHE A 75 -1.94 31.22 -8.46
C PHE A 75 -2.34 31.31 -6.98
N HIS A 76 -3.07 30.29 -6.54
CA HIS A 76 -3.58 30.20 -5.19
C HIS A 76 -2.49 29.92 -4.16
N ASN A 77 -1.51 29.06 -4.45
CA ASN A 77 -0.42 28.75 -3.52
C ASN A 77 0.56 29.91 -3.28
N ASN A 78 0.73 30.82 -4.25
CA ASN A 78 1.72 31.90 -4.15
C ASN A 78 1.24 33.14 -3.36
N ARG A 79 -0.01 33.17 -2.87
CA ARG A 79 -0.63 34.39 -2.30
C ARG A 79 -0.68 34.50 -0.78
N HIS A 80 -0.23 33.51 -0.01
CA HIS A 80 -0.47 33.50 1.45
C HIS A 80 0.80 33.23 2.26
N ASN A 81 1.35 34.31 2.85
CA ASN A 81 2.25 34.24 3.98
C ASN A 81 1.40 34.21 5.27
N ILE A 82 1.51 33.15 6.08
CA ILE A 82 0.67 32.93 7.27
C ILE A 82 1.50 33.07 8.58
N GLY A 83 2.79 33.43 8.49
CA GLY A 83 3.68 33.59 9.64
C GLY A 83 5.04 32.91 9.44
N ALA A 84 5.90 32.94 10.46
CA ALA A 84 7.21 32.29 10.44
C ALA A 84 7.14 30.85 10.94
N CYS A 85 7.97 29.97 10.39
CA CYS A 85 8.10 28.60 10.85
C CYS A 85 8.82 28.51 12.21
N GLU A 86 8.24 27.85 13.20
CA GLU A 86 8.87 27.61 14.53
C GLU A 86 10.13 26.71 14.46
N CYS A 87 10.43 26.09 13.31
CA CYS A 87 11.59 25.22 13.13
C CYS A 87 12.75 25.90 12.39
N CYS A 88 12.48 26.83 11.48
CA CYS A 88 13.50 27.40 10.60
C CYS A 88 13.29 28.87 10.26
N GLU A 89 12.30 29.51 10.90
CA GLU A 89 11.96 30.94 10.81
C GLU A 89 11.55 31.42 9.42
N ARG A 90 11.60 30.55 8.40
CA ARG A 90 11.16 30.87 7.04
C ARG A 90 9.66 31.17 7.01
N PRO A 91 9.22 32.12 6.15
CA PRO A 91 7.82 32.44 5.99
C PRO A 91 7.04 31.22 5.44
N ILE A 92 5.91 30.93 6.05
CA ILE A 92 5.03 29.82 5.70
C ILE A 92 4.16 30.24 4.50
N MET A 93 4.53 29.75 3.32
CA MET A 93 3.81 29.99 2.07
C MET A 93 2.87 28.82 1.73
N SER A 94 1.58 28.88 2.07
CA SER A 94 0.63 27.84 1.59
C SER A 94 -0.84 28.24 1.61
N GLN A 95 -1.63 27.66 0.69
CA GLN A 95 -3.11 27.68 0.75
C GLN A 95 -3.75 26.46 1.43
N SER A 96 -3.01 25.41 1.76
CA SER A 96 -3.60 24.12 2.14
C SER A 96 -3.97 23.98 3.63
N PHE A 97 -3.83 25.03 4.43
CA PHE A 97 -3.98 24.97 5.88
C PHE A 97 -4.51 26.29 6.50
N ALA A 98 -5.46 26.95 5.84
CA ALA A 98 -6.08 28.20 6.30
C ALA A 98 -6.95 28.07 7.58
N LYS A 99 -6.73 27.05 8.41
CA LYS A 99 -7.31 26.91 9.75
C LYS A 99 -6.22 27.00 10.82
N GLY A 100 -5.72 28.22 11.05
CA GLY A 100 -5.30 28.77 12.34
C GLY A 100 -4.33 28.03 13.28
N LYS A 101 -3.64 26.95 12.89
CA LYS A 101 -2.78 26.18 13.82
C LYS A 101 -1.50 25.61 13.23
N GLN A 102 -1.01 26.09 12.08
CA GLN A 102 0.20 25.50 11.48
C GLN A 102 1.45 26.30 11.82
N LYS A 103 2.29 25.70 12.68
CA LYS A 103 3.56 26.24 13.19
C LYS A 103 4.77 26.01 12.26
N TYR A 104 4.60 25.29 11.14
CA TYR A 104 5.73 24.81 10.34
C TYR A 104 5.54 25.03 8.83
N CYS A 105 6.59 25.47 8.13
CA CYS A 105 6.58 25.75 6.68
C CYS A 105 6.56 24.50 5.80
N SER A 106 6.90 23.34 6.35
CA SER A 106 6.90 22.07 5.63
C SER A 106 6.65 20.91 6.59
N ASN A 107 6.19 19.78 6.05
CA ASN A 107 6.08 18.54 6.83
C ASN A 107 7.46 18.06 7.33
N ALA A 108 8.53 18.36 6.58
CA ALA A 108 9.90 18.09 7.01
C ALA A 108 10.26 18.91 8.26
N CYS A 109 9.98 20.22 8.29
CA CYS A 109 10.20 21.06 9.47
C CYS A 109 9.34 20.63 10.67
N ARG A 110 8.07 20.26 10.45
CA ARG A 110 7.22 19.72 11.51
C ARG A 110 7.79 18.44 12.11
N LEU A 111 8.26 17.52 11.26
CA LEU A 111 8.87 16.27 11.69
C LEU A 111 10.23 16.51 12.36
N GLY A 112 11.02 17.45 11.85
CA GLY A 112 12.30 17.89 12.39
C GLY A 112 12.16 18.43 13.81
N HIS A 113 11.36 19.47 14.00
CA HIS A 113 11.11 20.05 15.34
C HIS A 113 10.48 19.03 16.30
N ARG A 114 9.51 18.22 15.84
CA ARG A 114 8.95 17.14 16.69
C ARG A 114 10.03 16.14 17.09
N SER A 115 10.95 15.83 16.20
CA SER A 115 12.06 14.93 16.49
C SER A 115 13.08 15.55 17.44
N GLU A 116 13.38 16.85 17.34
CA GLU A 116 14.26 17.54 18.30
C GLU A 116 13.62 17.65 19.68
N SER A 117 12.33 17.97 19.75
CA SER A 117 11.58 17.97 21.01
C SER A 117 11.54 16.58 21.66
N LEU A 118 11.37 15.52 20.88
CA LEU A 118 11.42 14.13 21.36
C LEU A 118 12.85 13.67 21.70
N ILE A 119 13.86 14.19 21.03
CA ILE A 119 15.27 13.91 21.35
C ILE A 119 15.64 14.57 22.68
N ALA A 120 15.22 15.82 22.90
CA ALA A 120 15.44 16.51 24.16
C ALA A 120 14.87 15.71 25.35
N THR A 121 13.74 15.02 25.16
CA THR A 121 13.14 14.17 26.21
C THR A 121 13.86 12.86 26.49
N THR A 122 14.84 12.46 25.66
CA THR A 122 15.67 11.27 25.91
C THR A 122 16.80 11.50 26.92
N GLY A 123 17.04 12.77 27.32
CA GLY A 123 17.98 13.11 28.38
C GLY A 123 19.39 12.56 28.14
N PHE A 124 19.90 11.78 29.09
CA PHE A 124 21.24 11.20 29.09
C PHE A 124 21.55 10.31 27.88
N PHE A 125 20.52 9.75 27.22
CA PHE A 125 20.70 8.85 26.07
C PHE A 125 20.83 9.58 24.73
N ARG A 126 20.67 10.90 24.70
CA ARG A 126 20.67 11.67 23.44
C ARG A 126 21.94 11.46 22.59
N PRO A 127 23.17 11.63 23.12
CA PRO A 127 24.38 11.61 22.29
C PRO A 127 24.57 10.27 21.57
N ILE A 128 24.34 9.18 22.29
CA ILE A 128 24.52 7.81 21.74
C ILE A 128 23.45 7.45 20.70
N ILE A 129 22.23 8.02 20.82
CA ILE A 129 21.17 7.86 19.82
C ILE A 129 21.51 8.65 18.56
N GLU A 130 21.99 9.88 18.70
CA GLU A 130 22.41 10.73 17.57
C GLU A 130 23.56 10.08 16.80
N GLU A 131 24.60 9.61 17.51
CA GLU A 131 25.72 8.85 16.93
C GLU A 131 25.23 7.64 16.11
N TYR A 132 24.37 6.80 16.71
CA TYR A 132 23.81 5.63 16.01
C TYR A 132 23.01 6.01 14.74
N LEU A 133 22.25 7.10 14.81
CA LEU A 133 21.44 7.55 13.67
C LEU A 133 22.29 8.18 12.56
N GLU A 134 23.43 8.80 12.91
CA GLU A 134 24.39 9.37 11.96
C GLU A 134 25.17 8.30 11.19
N LEU A 135 25.52 7.19 11.84
CA LEU A 135 26.16 6.04 11.18
C LEU A 135 25.33 5.52 10.01
N GLY A 136 24.00 5.63 10.09
CA GLY A 136 23.11 5.39 8.96
C GLY A 136 23.06 3.95 8.42
N LEU A 137 23.81 2.99 8.99
CA LEU A 137 23.88 1.53 8.80
C LEU A 137 23.32 0.92 7.48
N GLY A 138 23.44 1.62 6.35
CA GLY A 138 22.82 1.23 5.07
C GLY A 138 21.28 1.27 5.03
N TYR A 139 20.62 1.90 6.01
CA TYR A 139 19.15 2.01 6.03
C TYR A 139 18.64 2.91 4.90
N GLU A 140 17.50 2.52 4.31
CA GLU A 140 16.75 3.45 3.45
C GLU A 140 16.23 4.62 4.29
N LYS A 141 16.18 5.84 3.72
CA LYS A 141 15.72 7.06 4.42
C LYS A 141 14.39 6.87 5.15
N SER A 142 13.43 6.20 4.53
CA SER A 142 12.12 5.91 5.15
C SER A 142 12.22 4.96 6.36
N THR A 143 13.15 4.01 6.31
CA THR A 143 13.43 3.08 7.41
C THR A 143 14.15 3.79 8.55
N LEU A 144 15.12 4.67 8.25
CA LEU A 144 15.82 5.45 9.25
C LEU A 144 14.87 6.35 10.07
N VAL A 145 13.84 6.93 9.43
CA VAL A 145 12.78 7.67 10.13
C VAL A 145 12.02 6.79 11.12
N ASN A 146 11.73 5.53 10.76
CA ASN A 146 11.07 4.60 11.65
C ASN A 146 11.99 4.15 12.79
N VAL A 147 13.27 3.91 12.50
CA VAL A 147 14.31 3.58 13.50
C VAL A 147 14.42 4.70 14.52
N ARG A 148 14.64 5.94 14.08
CA ARG A 148 14.65 7.14 14.92
C ARG A 148 13.41 7.20 15.80
N THR A 149 12.23 7.12 15.20
CA THR A 149 10.96 7.17 15.94
C THR A 149 10.88 6.10 17.04
N SER A 150 11.26 4.85 16.72
CA SER A 150 11.27 3.75 17.69
C SER A 150 12.24 3.99 18.85
N LEU A 151 13.47 4.44 18.55
CA LEU A 151 14.47 4.72 19.58
C LEU A 151 14.04 5.87 20.50
N LEU A 152 13.53 6.97 19.93
CA LEU A 152 13.09 8.12 20.71
C LEU A 152 11.91 7.78 21.63
N HIS A 153 10.93 7.02 21.14
CA HIS A 153 9.82 6.57 21.99
C HIS A 153 10.31 5.69 23.14
N PHE A 154 11.24 4.78 22.88
CA PHE A 154 11.80 3.91 23.90
C PHE A 154 12.61 4.69 24.93
N PHE A 155 13.56 5.51 24.51
CA PHE A 155 14.42 6.25 25.44
C PHE A 155 13.69 7.37 26.17
N THR A 156 12.63 7.93 25.59
CA THR A 156 11.72 8.82 26.33
C THR A 156 10.98 8.05 27.43
N PHE A 157 10.53 6.82 27.17
CA PHE A 157 9.94 5.96 28.19
C PHE A 157 10.95 5.62 29.30
N VAL A 158 12.18 5.25 28.94
CA VAL A 158 13.25 4.92 29.88
C VAL A 158 13.61 6.12 30.77
N ALA A 159 13.80 7.30 30.16
CA ALA A 159 14.19 8.51 30.90
C ALA A 159 13.06 9.06 31.78
N GLN A 160 11.82 9.10 31.27
CA GLN A 160 10.72 9.80 31.97
C GLN A 160 9.91 8.89 32.90
N LYS A 161 9.63 7.65 32.49
CA LYS A 161 8.80 6.73 33.28
C LYS A 161 9.64 5.85 34.20
N GLU A 162 10.70 5.26 33.67
CA GLU A 162 11.58 4.37 34.46
C GLU A 162 12.66 5.14 35.21
N LYS A 163 12.89 6.41 34.85
CA LYS A 163 13.89 7.32 35.46
C LYS A 163 15.31 6.74 35.47
N LEU A 164 15.63 5.91 34.47
CA LEU A 164 16.97 5.33 34.34
C LEU A 164 17.90 6.32 33.67
N THR A 165 19.15 6.32 34.12
CA THR A 165 20.17 7.26 33.63
C THR A 165 21.30 6.56 32.89
N ARG A 166 21.41 5.24 33.03
CA ARG A 166 22.47 4.41 32.45
C ARG A 166 21.92 3.35 31.52
N LEU A 167 22.68 3.03 30.46
CA LEU A 167 22.29 2.00 29.50
C LEU A 167 22.30 0.61 30.14
N GLU A 168 23.22 0.36 31.07
CA GLU A 168 23.36 -0.91 31.78
C GLU A 168 22.21 -1.17 32.75
N GLU A 169 21.35 -0.19 33.05
CA GLU A 169 20.15 -0.38 33.86
C GLU A 169 18.97 -0.93 33.04
N VAL A 170 19.05 -0.87 31.71
CA VAL A 170 17.98 -1.34 30.83
C VAL A 170 17.95 -2.86 30.84
N ARG A 171 17.14 -3.45 31.74
CA ARG A 171 16.93 -4.90 31.82
C ARG A 171 15.83 -5.37 30.85
N PRO A 172 15.75 -6.68 30.50
CA PRO A 172 14.66 -7.21 29.70
C PRO A 172 13.24 -6.89 30.22
N SER A 173 13.08 -6.71 31.54
CA SER A 173 11.83 -6.30 32.17
C SER A 173 11.40 -4.88 31.77
N VAL A 174 12.34 -3.95 31.61
CA VAL A 174 12.09 -2.57 31.14
C VAL A 174 11.54 -2.59 29.72
N VAL A 175 12.14 -3.40 28.85
CA VAL A 175 11.66 -3.59 27.47
C VAL A 175 10.24 -4.15 27.48
N SER A 176 9.94 -5.14 28.33
CA SER A 176 8.58 -5.68 28.47
C SER A 176 7.56 -4.62 28.91
N ARG A 177 7.90 -3.77 29.89
CA ARG A 177 7.03 -2.67 30.36
C ARG A 177 6.80 -1.59 29.31
N PHE A 178 7.84 -1.26 28.54
CA PHE A 178 7.72 -0.38 27.37
C PHE A 178 6.72 -0.94 26.36
N LEU A 179 6.84 -2.22 26.01
CA LEU A 179 5.96 -2.86 25.03
C LEU A 179 4.50 -2.92 25.51
N ALA A 180 4.28 -3.13 26.82
CA ALA A 180 2.95 -3.05 27.42
C ALA A 180 2.36 -1.63 27.30
N THR A 181 3.15 -0.59 27.62
CA THR A 181 2.72 0.81 27.49
C THR A 181 2.40 1.18 26.04
N GLU A 182 3.20 0.73 25.07
CA GLU A 182 2.95 1.00 23.66
C GLU A 182 1.69 0.28 23.14
N ARG A 183 1.36 -0.88 23.71
CA ARG A 183 0.11 -1.60 23.42
C ARG A 183 -1.11 -0.85 23.93
N GLU A 184 -1.06 -0.30 25.14
CA GLU A 184 -2.14 0.56 25.68
C GLU A 184 -2.39 1.78 24.79
N ARG A 185 -1.33 2.30 24.14
CA ARG A 185 -1.40 3.38 23.14
C ARG A 185 -1.91 2.93 21.75
N GLY A 186 -2.21 1.64 21.58
CA GLY A 186 -2.64 1.06 20.30
C GLY A 186 -1.54 0.91 19.25
N MET A 187 -0.26 1.02 19.63
CA MET A 187 0.87 0.90 18.70
C MET A 187 1.30 -0.55 18.51
N LYS A 188 1.67 -0.91 17.27
CA LYS A 188 2.20 -2.23 16.92
C LYS A 188 3.72 -2.23 17.10
N SER A 189 4.21 -2.75 18.21
CA SER A 189 5.61 -2.63 18.65
C SER A 189 6.63 -3.49 17.89
N ARG A 190 6.23 -4.24 16.85
CA ARG A 190 7.12 -5.20 16.16
C ARG A 190 8.32 -4.56 15.49
N ALA A 191 8.13 -3.41 14.85
CA ALA A 191 9.24 -2.66 14.24
C ALA A 191 10.18 -2.12 15.34
N SER A 192 9.63 -1.60 16.42
CA SER A 192 10.40 -1.09 17.56
C SER A 192 11.28 -2.17 18.19
N ILE A 193 10.80 -3.40 18.36
CA ILE A 193 11.61 -4.52 18.87
C ILE A 193 12.83 -4.76 17.99
N SER A 194 12.65 -4.81 16.66
CA SER A 194 13.76 -5.04 15.72
C SER A 194 14.78 -3.90 15.73
N HIS A 195 14.31 -2.65 15.80
CA HIS A 195 15.17 -1.47 15.86
C HIS A 195 15.97 -1.44 17.17
N LEU A 196 15.31 -1.71 18.31
CA LEU A 196 15.96 -1.76 19.62
C LEU A 196 16.98 -2.91 19.72
N ALA A 197 16.63 -4.11 19.24
CA ALA A 197 17.54 -5.24 19.24
C ALA A 197 18.81 -4.95 18.43
N THR A 198 18.67 -4.24 17.30
CA THR A 198 19.81 -3.84 16.45
C THR A 198 20.64 -2.76 17.13
N PHE A 199 20.00 -1.75 17.73
CA PHE A 199 20.68 -0.69 18.47
C PHE A 199 21.52 -1.23 19.64
N PHE A 200 20.92 -2.08 20.50
CA PHE A 200 21.66 -2.68 21.61
C PHE A 200 22.74 -3.66 21.13
N ARG A 201 22.56 -4.31 19.97
CA ARG A 201 23.62 -5.13 19.38
C ARG A 201 24.80 -4.27 18.92
N TRP A 202 24.53 -3.12 18.32
CA TRP A 202 25.57 -2.19 17.94
C TRP A 202 26.36 -1.71 19.17
N LEU A 203 25.70 -1.34 20.26
CA LEU A 203 26.38 -0.96 21.51
C LEU A 203 27.33 -2.04 22.04
N LEU A 204 26.95 -3.31 21.90
CA LEU A 204 27.78 -4.44 22.32
C LEU A 204 28.98 -4.66 21.41
N LEU A 205 28.80 -4.50 20.09
CA LEU A 205 29.88 -4.65 19.12
C LEU A 205 30.92 -3.52 19.22
N GLU A 206 30.48 -2.33 19.60
CA GLU A 206 31.35 -1.17 19.87
C GLU A 206 31.89 -1.15 21.31
N GLU A 207 31.67 -2.23 22.08
CA GLU A 207 32.13 -2.38 23.47
C GLU A 207 31.73 -1.21 24.39
N ARG A 208 30.62 -0.53 24.08
CA ARG A 208 30.13 0.64 24.84
C ARG A 208 29.42 0.27 26.13
N VAL A 209 28.99 -0.98 26.25
CA VAL A 209 28.26 -1.51 27.40
C VAL A 209 28.71 -2.93 27.70
N ASP A 210 28.90 -3.25 28.97
CA ASP A 210 29.16 -4.61 29.44
C ASP A 210 27.87 -5.22 30.01
N MET A 211 27.02 -5.71 29.11
CA MET A 211 25.74 -6.33 29.46
C MET A 211 25.28 -7.30 28.37
N ALA A 212 24.30 -8.15 28.64
CA ALA A 212 23.61 -8.86 27.57
C ALA A 212 22.61 -7.94 26.84
N ASN A 213 22.33 -8.21 25.56
CA ASN A 213 21.30 -7.45 24.83
C ASN A 213 19.96 -7.58 25.56
N PRO A 214 19.36 -6.47 26.04
CA PRO A 214 18.16 -6.53 26.84
C PRO A 214 16.91 -6.87 26.03
N VAL A 215 16.98 -6.83 24.70
CA VAL A 215 15.89 -7.21 23.81
C VAL A 215 16.00 -8.70 23.47
N ILE A 216 15.14 -9.50 24.09
CA ILE A 216 15.07 -10.95 23.92
C ILE A 216 13.91 -11.27 22.97
N PRO A 217 14.16 -11.65 21.70
CA PRO A 217 13.09 -11.79 20.71
C PRO A 217 12.00 -12.78 21.08
N ARG A 218 12.29 -13.87 21.79
CA ARG A 218 11.26 -14.83 22.23
C ARG A 218 10.35 -14.30 23.34
N LEU A 219 10.87 -13.43 24.20
CA LEU A 219 10.14 -12.81 25.29
C LEU A 219 9.36 -11.58 24.81
N HIS A 220 10.00 -10.77 23.97
CA HIS A 220 9.51 -9.46 23.54
C HIS A 220 8.73 -9.50 22.25
N ASN A 221 8.93 -10.49 21.37
CA ASN A 221 7.96 -10.71 20.31
C ASN A 221 6.70 -11.27 20.95
N LEU A 222 5.64 -10.49 20.86
CA LEU A 222 4.30 -11.00 20.99
C LEU A 222 4.18 -12.20 20.05
N HIS A 223 3.68 -13.32 20.58
CA HIS A 223 3.23 -14.47 19.80
C HIS A 223 2.04 -14.03 18.95
N THR A 224 2.31 -13.19 17.95
CA THR A 224 1.31 -12.80 16.96
C THR A 224 1.11 -14.03 16.11
N SER A 225 -0.12 -14.52 16.04
CA SER A 225 -0.52 -15.49 15.03
C SER A 225 0.11 -15.09 13.70
N LYS A 226 0.71 -16.06 12.99
CA LYS A 226 1.25 -15.81 11.66
C LYS A 226 0.15 -15.10 10.87
N ALA A 227 0.42 -13.87 10.43
CA ALA A 227 -0.58 -13.12 9.70
C ALA A 227 -0.92 -13.91 8.44
N GLU A 228 -2.14 -14.44 8.40
CA GLU A 228 -2.59 -15.22 7.26
C GLU A 228 -2.64 -14.34 6.02
N PRO A 229 -2.36 -14.90 4.83
CA PRO A 229 -2.60 -14.22 3.57
C PRO A 229 -4.04 -13.72 3.51
N ARG A 230 -4.24 -12.48 3.02
CA ARG A 230 -5.58 -11.87 2.89
C ARG A 230 -5.88 -11.51 1.43
N PRO A 231 -5.93 -12.50 0.51
CA PRO A 231 -6.41 -12.23 -0.84
C PRO A 231 -7.84 -11.68 -0.79
N TYR A 232 -8.20 -10.90 -1.80
CA TYR A 232 -9.61 -10.66 -2.12
C TYR A 232 -10.24 -11.93 -2.68
N ALA A 233 -11.48 -12.20 -2.29
CA ALA A 233 -12.35 -13.16 -2.96
C ALA A 233 -12.73 -12.65 -4.36
N GLU A 234 -13.15 -13.54 -5.27
CA GLU A 234 -13.52 -13.15 -6.64
C GLU A 234 -14.68 -12.14 -6.64
N TRP A 235 -15.71 -12.34 -5.83
CA TRP A 235 -16.81 -11.36 -5.69
C TRP A 235 -16.33 -9.99 -5.17
N GLU A 236 -15.30 -9.95 -4.30
CA GLU A 236 -14.74 -8.69 -3.83
C GLU A 236 -14.00 -7.97 -4.97
N ILE A 237 -13.28 -8.73 -5.81
CA ILE A 237 -12.60 -8.19 -7.00
C ILE A 237 -13.62 -7.61 -7.98
N ASP A 238 -14.72 -8.32 -8.24
CA ASP A 238 -15.79 -7.87 -9.13
C ASP A 238 -16.45 -6.58 -8.62
N ALA A 239 -16.75 -6.50 -7.32
CA ALA A 239 -17.30 -5.29 -6.71
C ALA A 239 -16.33 -4.09 -6.80
N LEU A 240 -15.02 -4.33 -6.62
CA LEU A 240 -14.00 -3.29 -6.79
C LEU A 240 -13.92 -2.81 -8.24
N TRP A 241 -14.01 -3.74 -9.21
CA TRP A 241 -14.05 -3.41 -10.62
C TRP A 241 -15.27 -2.59 -11.01
N GLN A 242 -16.45 -2.90 -10.47
CA GLN A 242 -17.66 -2.10 -10.67
C GLN A 242 -17.43 -0.65 -10.23
N HIS A 243 -16.96 -0.44 -8.99
CA HIS A 243 -16.69 0.91 -8.48
C HIS A 243 -15.63 1.68 -9.28
N LEU A 244 -14.62 0.98 -9.80
CA LEU A 244 -13.59 1.60 -10.65
C LEU A 244 -14.16 1.98 -12.02
N THR A 245 -14.99 1.13 -12.61
CA THR A 245 -15.64 1.37 -13.90
C THR A 245 -16.62 2.54 -13.81
N ASP A 246 -17.45 2.59 -12.75
CA ASP A 246 -18.38 3.70 -12.47
C ASP A 246 -17.66 5.05 -12.31
N SER A 247 -16.38 5.03 -11.94
CA SER A 247 -15.58 6.24 -11.76
C SER A 247 -14.99 6.77 -13.06
N GLU A 248 -15.00 5.96 -14.11
CA GLU A 248 -14.38 6.22 -15.43
C GLU A 248 -12.90 6.63 -15.34
N ASN A 249 -12.23 6.29 -14.24
CA ASN A 249 -10.84 6.66 -14.01
C ASN A 249 -9.90 5.61 -14.59
N SER A 250 -9.62 5.72 -15.89
CA SER A 250 -8.76 4.81 -16.64
C SER A 250 -7.36 4.62 -16.02
N MET A 251 -6.81 5.66 -15.38
CA MET A 251 -5.52 5.58 -14.67
C MET A 251 -5.59 4.65 -13.45
N LEU A 252 -6.63 4.76 -12.62
CA LEU A 252 -6.81 3.88 -11.46
C LEU A 252 -7.20 2.47 -11.88
N MET A 253 -7.98 2.31 -12.95
CA MET A 253 -8.29 1.00 -13.54
C MET A 253 -7.02 0.30 -14.01
N LEU A 254 -6.13 0.99 -14.71
CA LEU A 254 -4.82 0.46 -15.11
C LEU A 254 -3.97 0.08 -13.89
N ALA A 255 -3.86 0.98 -12.91
CA ALA A 255 -3.07 0.71 -11.70
C ALA A 255 -3.62 -0.50 -10.93
N PHE A 256 -4.94 -0.66 -10.88
CA PHE A 256 -5.60 -1.80 -10.26
C PHE A 256 -5.33 -3.10 -11.03
N SER A 257 -5.51 -3.11 -12.35
CA SER A 257 -5.23 -4.27 -13.21
C SER A 257 -3.77 -4.72 -13.08
N ILE A 258 -2.80 -3.81 -13.16
CA ILE A 258 -1.38 -4.15 -12.95
C ILE A 258 -1.15 -4.77 -11.56
N GLY A 259 -1.77 -4.22 -10.51
CA GLY A 259 -1.65 -4.77 -9.16
C GLY A 259 -2.24 -6.17 -9.02
N LEU A 260 -3.38 -6.43 -9.66
CA LEU A 260 -4.14 -7.68 -9.60
C LEU A 260 -3.56 -8.78 -10.50
N GLU A 261 -3.11 -8.42 -11.70
CA GLU A 261 -2.72 -9.35 -12.77
C GLU A 261 -1.20 -9.56 -12.84
N CYS A 262 -0.40 -8.56 -12.46
CA CYS A 262 1.06 -8.65 -12.46
C CYS A 262 1.66 -8.78 -11.05
N GLY A 263 0.85 -8.61 -9.99
CA GLY A 263 1.30 -8.75 -8.60
C GLY A 263 2.29 -7.70 -8.13
N LEU A 264 2.38 -6.54 -8.80
CA LEU A 264 3.31 -5.48 -8.44
C LEU A 264 2.95 -4.80 -7.11
N ARG A 265 3.95 -4.36 -6.37
CA ARG A 265 3.73 -3.52 -5.18
C ARG A 265 3.27 -2.12 -5.62
N VAL A 266 2.48 -1.43 -4.80
CA VAL A 266 2.00 -0.07 -5.11
C VAL A 266 3.13 0.91 -5.46
N GLY A 267 4.29 0.80 -4.82
CA GLY A 267 5.46 1.61 -5.14
C GLY A 267 6.12 1.24 -6.46
N GLU A 268 6.08 -0.05 -6.84
CA GLU A 268 6.56 -0.50 -8.14
C GLU A 268 5.62 0.03 -9.24
N VAL A 269 4.30 -0.08 -9.07
CA VAL A 269 3.30 0.44 -10.02
C VAL A 269 3.42 1.95 -10.22
N ALA A 270 3.59 2.71 -9.13
CA ALA A 270 3.75 4.17 -9.20
C ALA A 270 5.07 4.58 -9.89
N ASN A 271 6.08 3.71 -9.90
CA ASN A 271 7.40 3.97 -10.47
C ASN A 271 7.59 3.48 -11.90
N ILE A 272 6.58 2.83 -12.52
CA ILE A 272 6.64 2.40 -13.92
C ILE A 272 6.80 3.64 -14.82
N ARG A 273 7.73 3.57 -15.77
CA ARG A 273 7.93 4.56 -16.83
C ARG A 273 7.36 4.04 -18.15
N LEU A 274 7.10 4.96 -19.08
CA LEU A 274 6.63 4.61 -20.43
C LEU A 274 7.59 3.64 -21.14
N ALA A 275 8.89 3.85 -20.99
CA ALA A 275 9.94 3.01 -21.60
C ALA A 275 10.07 1.63 -20.94
N ASP A 276 9.50 1.42 -19.75
CA ASP A 276 9.56 0.11 -19.09
C ASP A 276 8.54 -0.89 -19.66
N ILE A 277 7.65 -0.46 -20.57
CA ILE A 277 6.57 -1.28 -21.11
C ILE A 277 6.91 -1.72 -22.53
N ASP A 278 7.09 -3.03 -22.70
CA ASP A 278 7.18 -3.66 -24.00
C ASP A 278 5.79 -4.17 -24.40
N ARG A 279 5.15 -3.47 -25.33
CA ARG A 279 3.77 -3.76 -25.77
C ARG A 279 3.68 -4.96 -26.70
N GLU A 280 4.76 -5.27 -27.43
CA GLU A 280 4.81 -6.40 -28.35
C GLU A 280 4.99 -7.69 -27.58
N LYS A 281 5.91 -7.69 -26.59
CA LYS A 281 6.14 -8.86 -25.72
C LYS A 281 5.18 -8.95 -24.55
N GLN A 282 4.31 -7.95 -24.37
CA GLN A 282 3.42 -7.80 -23.22
C GLN A 282 4.17 -7.95 -21.88
N THR A 283 5.24 -7.16 -21.69
CA THR A 283 6.01 -7.18 -20.44
C THR A 283 6.19 -5.80 -19.82
N ILE A 284 6.32 -5.77 -18.49
CA ILE A 284 6.70 -4.58 -17.72
C ILE A 284 8.03 -4.84 -17.03
N PHE A 285 9.01 -3.98 -17.29
CA PHE A 285 10.28 -3.94 -16.57
C PHE A 285 10.11 -3.23 -15.22
N VAL A 286 10.27 -3.98 -14.13
CA VAL A 286 10.23 -3.43 -12.76
C VAL A 286 11.60 -2.86 -12.43
N ARG A 287 11.73 -1.54 -12.62
CA ARG A 287 12.96 -0.80 -12.35
C ARG A 287 13.17 -0.47 -10.87
N LEU A 288 14.40 -0.12 -10.52
CA LEU A 288 14.74 0.43 -9.21
C LEU A 288 14.14 1.85 -9.01
N PRO A 289 13.87 2.25 -7.75
CA PRO A 289 14.06 1.47 -6.52
C PRO A 289 12.94 0.45 -6.28
N THR A 290 13.33 -0.73 -5.80
CA THR A 290 12.39 -1.74 -5.25
C THR A 290 12.76 -2.04 -3.80
N LYS A 291 11.79 -2.52 -3.00
CA LYS A 291 12.02 -2.86 -1.57
C LYS A 291 13.17 -3.84 -1.38
N ASN A 292 13.34 -4.77 -2.33
CA ASN A 292 14.37 -5.81 -2.27
C ASN A 292 15.60 -5.46 -3.11
N LYS A 293 15.70 -4.24 -3.65
CA LYS A 293 16.80 -3.75 -4.48
C LYS A 293 17.11 -4.65 -5.69
N GLN A 294 16.09 -5.29 -6.24
CA GLN A 294 16.17 -6.18 -7.40
C GLN A 294 15.24 -5.68 -8.51
N THR A 295 15.72 -5.78 -9.74
CA THR A 295 14.93 -5.59 -10.97
C THR A 295 14.39 -6.93 -11.45
N ARG A 296 13.28 -6.89 -12.19
CA ARG A 296 12.72 -8.08 -12.85
C ARG A 296 11.78 -7.66 -13.97
N THR A 297 11.55 -8.55 -14.92
CA THR A 297 10.52 -8.37 -15.95
C THR A 297 9.32 -9.23 -15.58
N VAL A 298 8.12 -8.65 -15.65
CA VAL A 298 6.87 -9.38 -15.44
C VAL A 298 6.05 -9.41 -16.72
N PRO A 299 5.49 -10.56 -17.11
CA PRO A 299 4.51 -10.60 -18.19
C PRO A 299 3.17 -10.02 -17.71
N TYR A 300 2.43 -9.44 -18.65
CA TYR A 300 1.04 -9.07 -18.49
C TYR A 300 0.22 -9.64 -19.66
N HIS A 301 -1.11 -9.60 -19.55
CA HIS A 301 -2.01 -10.16 -20.56
C HIS A 301 -3.06 -9.13 -21.00
N ASP A 302 -4.03 -9.57 -21.80
CA ASP A 302 -4.98 -8.71 -22.50
C ASP A 302 -5.79 -7.79 -21.56
N GLY A 303 -6.04 -8.22 -20.32
CA GLY A 303 -6.67 -7.40 -19.28
C GLY A 303 -5.90 -6.11 -19.03
N VAL A 304 -4.62 -6.22 -18.64
CA VAL A 304 -3.72 -5.06 -18.51
C VAL A 304 -3.56 -4.32 -19.85
N ALA A 305 -3.39 -5.03 -20.96
CA ALA A 305 -3.16 -4.41 -22.27
C ALA A 305 -4.32 -3.48 -22.70
N LYS A 306 -5.56 -3.91 -22.43
CA LYS A 306 -6.77 -3.12 -22.67
C LYS A 306 -6.76 -1.83 -21.85
N HIS A 307 -6.56 -1.92 -20.54
CA HIS A 307 -6.56 -0.74 -19.66
C HIS A 307 -5.38 0.19 -19.94
N LEU A 308 -4.23 -0.38 -20.33
CA LEU A 308 -3.07 0.39 -20.75
C LEU A 308 -3.40 1.22 -21.98
N SER A 309 -4.00 0.60 -22.99
CA SER A 309 -4.40 1.28 -24.22
C SER A 309 -5.44 2.37 -23.96
N GLN A 310 -6.42 2.12 -23.08
CA GLN A 310 -7.41 3.11 -22.66
C GLN A 310 -6.77 4.30 -21.95
N TRP A 311 -5.84 4.05 -21.03
CA TRP A 311 -5.12 5.11 -20.33
C TRP A 311 -4.25 5.93 -21.28
N LEU A 312 -3.45 5.29 -22.14
CA LEU A 312 -2.55 5.98 -23.06
C LEU A 312 -3.30 6.89 -24.05
N LYS A 313 -4.54 6.57 -24.42
CA LYS A 313 -5.39 7.42 -25.26
C LYS A 313 -5.78 8.76 -24.59
N VAL A 314 -5.91 8.77 -23.27
CA VAL A 314 -6.36 9.95 -22.50
C VAL A 314 -5.25 10.54 -21.63
N ARG A 315 -4.06 9.93 -21.62
CA ARG A 315 -2.89 10.40 -20.87
C ARG A 315 -2.46 11.74 -21.46
N ASP A 316 -2.26 12.72 -20.58
CA ASP A 316 -1.95 14.07 -20.99
C ASP A 316 -0.53 14.16 -21.59
N THR A 317 -0.42 14.72 -22.79
CA THR A 317 0.84 14.89 -23.52
C THR A 317 1.65 16.06 -22.98
N GLU A 318 1.05 17.01 -22.23
CA GLU A 318 1.76 18.09 -21.55
C GLU A 318 2.53 17.60 -20.29
N CYS A 319 2.40 16.31 -19.94
CA CYS A 319 3.11 15.71 -18.81
C CYS A 319 4.64 15.70 -19.04
N LYS A 320 5.36 16.51 -18.23
CA LYS A 320 6.82 16.75 -18.38
C LYS A 320 7.72 15.65 -17.80
N HIS A 321 7.17 14.49 -17.46
CA HIS A 321 7.93 13.36 -16.91
C HIS A 321 7.52 12.05 -17.58
N ASP A 322 8.40 11.06 -17.51
CA ASP A 322 8.28 9.77 -18.20
C ASP A 322 7.52 8.70 -17.41
N HIS A 323 7.08 8.98 -16.18
CA HIS A 323 6.22 8.05 -15.42
C HIS A 323 4.94 7.73 -16.20
N LEU A 324 4.54 6.46 -16.18
CA LEU A 324 3.32 5.96 -16.80
C LEU A 324 2.08 6.66 -16.25
N LEU A 325 2.00 6.76 -14.92
CA LEU A 325 0.87 7.35 -14.20
C LEU A 325 1.21 8.78 -13.76
N HIS A 326 0.24 9.67 -13.88
CA HIS A 326 0.32 11.04 -13.36
C HIS A 326 -0.97 11.45 -12.67
N SER A 327 -0.87 12.41 -11.76
CA SER A 327 -2.03 13.06 -11.16
C SER A 327 -2.75 13.97 -12.16
N LYS A 328 -3.95 14.45 -11.81
CA LYS A 328 -4.66 15.52 -12.55
C LYS A 328 -3.88 16.84 -12.61
N LEU A 329 -2.85 17.01 -11.77
CA LEU A 329 -1.95 18.16 -11.77
C LEU A 329 -0.65 17.88 -12.54
N LEU A 330 -0.60 16.81 -13.33
CA LEU A 330 0.55 16.38 -14.15
C LEU A 330 1.84 16.15 -13.35
N LYS A 331 1.69 15.85 -12.06
CA LYS A 331 2.79 15.42 -11.19
C LYS A 331 2.85 13.90 -11.13
N SER A 332 4.07 13.38 -10.99
CA SER A 332 4.32 11.95 -10.80
C SER A 332 3.68 11.50 -9.49
N LEU A 333 3.25 10.25 -9.47
CA LEU A 333 2.67 9.63 -8.28
C LEU A 333 3.74 8.86 -7.54
N ASN A 334 3.71 8.93 -6.20
CA ASN A 334 4.39 7.97 -5.35
C ASN A 334 3.38 6.98 -4.75
N SER A 335 3.87 5.97 -4.05
CA SER A 335 3.03 4.95 -3.39
C SER A 335 1.95 5.55 -2.49
N GLY A 336 2.29 6.59 -1.71
CA GLY A 336 1.37 7.28 -0.82
C GLY A 336 0.28 8.02 -1.59
N SER A 337 0.65 8.78 -2.62
CA SER A 337 -0.31 9.51 -3.47
C SER A 337 -1.28 8.55 -4.16
N LEU A 338 -0.78 7.44 -4.71
CA LEU A 338 -1.63 6.44 -5.36
C LEU A 338 -2.61 5.80 -4.36
N CYS A 339 -2.15 5.45 -3.16
CA CYS A 339 -3.04 4.98 -2.09
C CYS A 339 -4.11 6.00 -1.70
N VAL A 340 -3.77 7.29 -1.65
CA VAL A 340 -4.74 8.36 -1.35
C VAL A 340 -5.80 8.47 -2.44
N LEU A 341 -5.43 8.32 -3.71
CA LEU A 341 -6.39 8.33 -4.81
C LEU A 341 -7.39 7.17 -4.72
N PHE A 342 -6.89 5.94 -4.49
CA PHE A 342 -7.78 4.79 -4.27
C PHE A 342 -8.70 4.99 -3.06
N ARG A 343 -8.18 5.49 -1.93
CA ARG A 343 -9.00 5.80 -0.75
C ARG A 343 -10.06 6.85 -1.04
N GLY A 344 -9.70 7.90 -1.77
CA GLY A 344 -10.65 8.95 -2.15
C GLY A 344 -11.80 8.43 -3.00
N LEU A 345 -11.56 7.40 -3.81
CA LEU A 345 -12.58 6.75 -4.62
C LEU A 345 -13.40 5.72 -3.84
N LEU A 346 -12.74 4.86 -3.04
CA LEU A 346 -13.34 3.63 -2.52
C LEU A 346 -13.80 3.72 -1.06
N ASN A 347 -13.25 4.63 -0.24
CA ASN A 347 -13.56 4.65 1.20
C ASN A 347 -15.02 4.99 1.52
N SER A 348 -15.73 5.68 0.62
CA SER A 348 -17.16 6.00 0.77
C SER A 348 -18.09 4.86 0.33
N LYS A 349 -17.54 3.80 -0.27
CA LYS A 349 -18.28 2.63 -0.75
C LYS A 349 -18.37 1.56 0.34
N PRO A 350 -19.37 0.67 0.32
CA PRO A 350 -19.41 -0.48 1.23
C PRO A 350 -18.17 -1.37 1.05
N SER A 351 -17.95 -2.28 2.00
CA SER A 351 -16.92 -3.33 1.84
C SER A 351 -17.17 -4.10 0.54
N PRO A 352 -16.12 -4.39 -0.27
CA PRO A 352 -14.68 -4.28 0.01
C PRO A 352 -14.03 -2.92 -0.26
N GLY A 353 -14.79 -1.91 -0.70
CA GLY A 353 -14.29 -0.56 -0.99
C GLY A 353 -13.75 0.15 0.25
N ASN A 354 -14.58 0.27 1.30
CA ASN A 354 -14.15 0.74 2.62
C ASN A 354 -13.27 -0.34 3.28
N GLY A 355 -11.96 -0.18 3.14
CA GLY A 355 -10.97 -1.19 3.55
C GLY A 355 -10.06 -1.65 2.41
N PHE A 356 -10.15 -1.02 1.23
CA PHE A 356 -9.26 -1.32 0.11
C PHE A 356 -7.79 -1.21 0.51
N SER A 357 -7.02 -2.24 0.15
CA SER A 357 -5.58 -2.32 0.35
C SER A 357 -4.95 -2.82 -0.94
N PHE A 358 -4.16 -1.96 -1.58
CA PHE A 358 -3.44 -2.32 -2.80
C PHE A 358 -2.57 -3.57 -2.61
N HIS A 359 -2.03 -3.78 -1.40
CA HIS A 359 -1.22 -4.95 -1.13
C HIS A 359 -2.01 -6.26 -1.21
N ARG A 360 -3.31 -6.25 -0.86
CA ARG A 360 -4.18 -7.43 -0.98
C ARG A 360 -4.34 -7.88 -2.43
N LEU A 361 -4.23 -6.98 -3.42
CA LEU A 361 -4.20 -7.36 -4.84
C LEU A 361 -3.04 -8.31 -5.15
N ARG A 362 -1.87 -8.06 -4.55
CA ARG A 362 -0.72 -8.95 -4.68
C ARG A 362 -0.93 -10.31 -3.98
N HIS A 363 -1.65 -10.33 -2.86
CA HIS A 363 -2.06 -11.60 -2.24
C HIS A 363 -3.01 -12.36 -3.16
N SER A 364 -3.99 -11.68 -3.77
CA SER A 364 -4.90 -12.25 -4.76
C SER A 364 -4.15 -12.80 -5.96
N TRP A 365 -3.24 -12.04 -6.55
CA TRP A 365 -2.40 -12.48 -7.66
C TRP A 365 -1.65 -13.78 -7.35
N ALA A 366 -0.92 -13.80 -6.22
CA ALA A 366 -0.12 -14.96 -5.83
C ALA A 366 -1.00 -16.18 -5.52
N THR A 367 -2.11 -15.97 -4.83
CA THR A 367 -3.08 -17.02 -4.49
C THR A 367 -3.74 -17.58 -5.76
N ARG A 368 -4.19 -16.72 -6.67
CA ARG A 368 -4.86 -17.13 -7.92
C ARG A 368 -3.92 -17.93 -8.80
N LEU A 369 -2.71 -17.45 -9.07
CA LEU A 369 -1.77 -18.15 -9.94
C LEU A 369 -1.29 -19.49 -9.35
N MET A 370 -1.00 -19.53 -8.04
CA MET A 370 -0.61 -20.79 -7.39
C MET A 370 -1.72 -21.84 -7.48
N ASN A 371 -2.97 -21.45 -7.21
CA ASN A 371 -4.09 -22.38 -7.27
C ASN A 371 -4.48 -22.78 -8.71
N ASN A 372 -4.03 -22.02 -9.72
CA ASN A 372 -4.15 -22.39 -11.14
C ASN A 372 -2.91 -23.10 -11.70
N GLY A 373 -2.03 -23.61 -10.82
CA GLY A 373 -0.95 -24.52 -11.22
C GLY A 373 0.37 -23.84 -11.60
N LEU A 374 0.54 -22.55 -11.33
CA LEU A 374 1.85 -21.91 -11.48
C LEU A 374 2.83 -22.47 -10.44
N GLU A 375 4.02 -22.84 -10.89
CA GLU A 375 5.05 -23.35 -10.00
C GLU A 375 5.52 -22.29 -8.99
N LEU A 376 5.74 -22.70 -7.74
CA LEU A 376 6.18 -21.82 -6.65
C LEU A 376 7.49 -21.10 -6.96
N ALA A 377 8.45 -21.75 -7.63
CA ALA A 377 9.72 -21.15 -8.01
C ALA A 377 9.53 -20.00 -9.01
N VAL A 378 8.71 -20.23 -10.05
CA VAL A 378 8.37 -19.19 -11.04
C VAL A 378 7.63 -18.05 -10.36
N LEU A 379 6.66 -18.36 -9.49
CA LEU A 379 5.92 -17.36 -8.74
C LEU A 379 6.87 -16.50 -7.88
N LYS A 380 7.83 -17.13 -7.17
CA LYS A 380 8.84 -16.44 -6.35
C LYS A 380 9.61 -15.38 -7.15
N GLU A 381 10.08 -15.75 -8.34
CA GLU A 381 10.85 -14.88 -9.23
C GLU A 381 9.97 -13.73 -9.77
N LEU A 382 8.77 -14.04 -10.28
CA LEU A 382 7.83 -13.03 -10.78
C LEU A 382 7.43 -12.01 -9.71
N GLY A 383 7.25 -12.47 -8.47
CA GLY A 383 6.98 -11.55 -7.37
C GLY A 383 8.22 -10.76 -6.93
N GLY A 384 9.44 -11.23 -7.23
CA GLY A 384 10.67 -10.64 -6.68
C GLY A 384 10.70 -10.75 -5.17
N TRP A 385 10.44 -11.96 -4.63
CA TRP A 385 10.61 -12.25 -3.20
C TRP A 385 12.04 -12.75 -2.92
N ALA A 386 12.72 -12.12 -1.97
CA ALA A 386 14.08 -12.51 -1.58
C ALA A 386 14.15 -13.91 -0.92
N SER A 387 13.05 -14.42 -0.37
CA SER A 387 13.00 -15.72 0.31
C SER A 387 11.64 -16.40 0.18
N TRP A 388 11.63 -17.73 0.28
CA TRP A 388 10.42 -18.55 0.36
C TRP A 388 9.52 -18.16 1.54
N SER A 389 10.11 -17.89 2.71
CA SER A 389 9.39 -17.42 3.89
C SER A 389 8.69 -16.07 3.66
N SER A 390 9.29 -15.21 2.82
CA SER A 390 8.66 -13.95 2.43
C SER A 390 7.49 -14.16 1.49
N MET A 391 7.58 -15.13 0.58
CA MET A 391 6.52 -15.49 -0.37
C MET A 391 5.34 -16.19 0.32
N GLN A 392 5.58 -17.08 1.29
CA GLN A 392 4.54 -17.83 2.00
C GLN A 392 3.46 -16.94 2.64
N ARG A 393 3.83 -15.71 3.04
CA ARG A 393 2.89 -14.72 3.57
C ARG A 393 1.81 -14.27 2.58
N TYR A 394 1.97 -14.57 1.29
CA TYR A 394 1.12 -14.08 0.21
C TYR A 394 0.16 -15.12 -0.36
N ILE A 395 0.40 -16.41 -0.11
CA ILE A 395 -0.25 -17.49 -0.83
C ILE A 395 -1.14 -18.28 0.13
N LYS A 396 -2.44 -18.36 -0.21
CA LYS A 396 -3.36 -19.33 0.39
C LYS A 396 -3.55 -20.50 -0.57
N VAL A 397 -3.03 -21.67 -0.23
CA VAL A 397 -3.25 -22.88 -1.04
C VAL A 397 -4.59 -23.50 -0.62
N LEU A 398 -5.45 -23.80 -1.58
CA LEU A 398 -6.75 -24.43 -1.32
C LEU A 398 -6.61 -25.95 -1.25
N ASP A 399 -7.42 -26.63 -0.44
CA ASP A 399 -7.37 -28.09 -0.30
C ASP A 399 -7.63 -28.80 -1.63
N VAL A 400 -8.56 -28.28 -2.43
CA VAL A 400 -8.83 -28.79 -3.79
C VAL A 400 -7.59 -28.73 -4.68
N THR A 401 -6.79 -27.66 -4.56
CA THR A 401 -5.53 -27.51 -5.31
C THR A 401 -4.53 -28.57 -4.88
N ILE A 402 -4.39 -28.81 -3.56
CA ILE A 402 -3.50 -29.83 -3.01
C ILE A 402 -3.88 -31.21 -3.56
N GLN A 403 -5.16 -31.56 -3.49
CA GLN A 403 -5.67 -32.84 -3.99
C GLN A 403 -5.45 -33.00 -5.50
N ASN A 404 -5.76 -31.98 -6.28
CA ASN A 404 -5.61 -32.02 -7.74
C ASN A 404 -4.15 -32.14 -8.15
N GLN A 405 -3.24 -31.35 -7.55
CA GLN A 405 -1.81 -31.42 -7.84
C GLN A 405 -1.20 -32.76 -7.43
N TYR A 406 -1.61 -33.33 -6.28
CA TYR A 406 -1.19 -34.65 -5.85
C TYR A 406 -1.61 -35.72 -6.86
N ARG A 407 -2.90 -35.76 -7.22
CA ARG A 407 -3.45 -36.73 -8.19
C ARG A 407 -2.76 -36.62 -9.55
N ALA A 408 -2.60 -35.40 -10.07
CA ALA A 408 -1.94 -35.17 -11.36
C ALA A 408 -0.47 -35.61 -11.35
N SER A 409 0.25 -35.35 -10.25
CA SER A 409 1.65 -35.76 -10.09
C SER A 409 1.78 -37.28 -10.00
N TYR A 410 0.89 -37.92 -9.25
CA TYR A 410 0.89 -39.38 -9.10
C TYR A 410 0.50 -40.10 -10.41
N ALA A 411 -0.45 -39.55 -11.18
CA ALA A 411 -0.80 -40.08 -12.51
C ALA A 411 0.41 -40.07 -13.46
N LYS A 412 1.20 -38.99 -13.47
CA LYS A 412 2.45 -38.91 -14.25
C LYS A 412 3.47 -39.96 -13.79
N LEU A 413 3.57 -40.20 -12.49
CA LEU A 413 4.44 -41.24 -11.95
C LEU A 413 4.00 -42.64 -12.41
N GLN A 414 2.70 -42.94 -12.32
CA GLN A 414 2.14 -44.22 -12.77
C GLN A 414 2.39 -44.47 -14.27
N GLN A 415 2.19 -43.45 -15.11
CA GLN A 415 2.52 -43.53 -16.55
C GLN A 415 4.00 -43.87 -16.77
N ARG A 416 4.91 -43.23 -16.04
CA ARG A 416 6.36 -43.53 -16.14
C ARG A 416 6.72 -44.94 -15.69
N ILE A 417 6.06 -45.43 -14.65
CA ILE A 417 6.25 -46.81 -14.18
C ILE A 417 5.74 -47.79 -15.24
N ALA A 418 4.52 -47.58 -15.76
CA ALA A 418 3.91 -48.43 -16.78
C ALA A 418 4.79 -48.53 -18.04
N VAL A 419 5.37 -47.41 -18.50
CA VAL A 419 6.30 -47.41 -19.64
C VAL A 419 7.57 -48.22 -19.34
N LYS A 420 8.09 -48.18 -18.11
CA LYS A 420 9.27 -48.97 -17.72
C LYS A 420 8.97 -50.47 -17.55
N THR A 421 7.76 -50.82 -17.13
CA THR A 421 7.35 -52.21 -16.91
C THR A 421 6.70 -52.85 -18.13
N ALA A 422 6.51 -52.10 -19.22
CA ALA A 422 5.99 -52.64 -20.46
C ALA A 422 7.00 -53.67 -21.02
N PRO A 423 6.57 -54.90 -21.33
CA PRO A 423 7.45 -55.89 -21.95
C PRO A 423 7.97 -55.36 -23.29
N PRO A 424 9.22 -55.67 -23.68
CA PRO A 424 9.72 -55.29 -24.99
C PRO A 424 8.85 -55.96 -26.05
N ILE A 425 8.19 -55.13 -26.88
CA ILE A 425 7.38 -55.59 -28.00
C ILE A 425 8.33 -56.28 -28.98
N SER A 426 8.05 -57.53 -29.33
CA SER A 426 8.86 -58.24 -30.32
C SER A 426 8.72 -57.58 -31.70
N LEU A 427 9.75 -57.72 -32.55
CA LEU A 427 9.69 -57.21 -33.93
C LEU A 427 8.49 -57.76 -34.72
N LEU A 428 8.04 -58.98 -34.40
CA LEU A 428 6.84 -59.58 -34.98
C LEU A 428 5.55 -58.90 -34.50
N GLU A 429 5.42 -58.57 -33.22
CA GLU A 429 4.27 -57.85 -32.69
C GLU A 429 4.20 -56.42 -33.24
N PHE A 430 5.34 -55.73 -33.37
CA PHE A 430 5.40 -54.41 -33.99
C PHE A 430 5.02 -54.44 -35.48
N ALA A 431 5.46 -55.47 -36.22
CA ALA A 431 5.08 -55.66 -37.62
C ALA A 431 3.59 -56.01 -37.78
N ALA A 432 3.02 -56.78 -36.86
CA ALA A 432 1.59 -57.12 -36.86
C ALA A 432 0.70 -55.89 -36.56
N MET A 433 1.12 -55.01 -35.64
CA MET A 433 0.41 -53.77 -35.33
C MET A 433 0.43 -52.74 -36.46
N ASN A 434 1.44 -52.81 -37.35
CA ASN A 434 1.60 -51.92 -38.51
C ASN A 434 1.25 -52.60 -39.84
N SER A 435 0.58 -53.76 -39.80
CA SER A 435 0.16 -54.43 -41.02
C SER A 435 -0.97 -53.63 -41.71
N PRO A 436 -1.07 -53.67 -43.05
CA PRO A 436 -2.13 -52.97 -43.79
C PRO A 436 -3.55 -53.39 -43.35
N GLU A 437 -3.71 -54.61 -42.86
CA GLU A 437 -4.98 -55.17 -42.38
C GLU A 437 -5.41 -54.55 -41.03
N ALA A 438 -4.46 -54.35 -40.09
CA ALA A 438 -4.73 -53.71 -38.80
C ALA A 438 -5.05 -52.21 -38.95
N ILE A 439 -4.38 -51.52 -39.88
CA ILE A 439 -4.60 -50.10 -40.17
C ILE A 439 -5.99 -49.89 -40.82
N ASN A 440 -6.44 -50.81 -41.69
CA ASN A 440 -7.77 -50.73 -42.30
C ASN A 440 -8.91 -51.00 -41.32
N GLN A 441 -8.74 -51.91 -40.34
CA GLN A 441 -9.77 -52.15 -39.31
C GLN A 441 -9.99 -50.93 -38.39
N SER A 442 -8.96 -50.13 -38.15
CA SER A 442 -9.09 -48.89 -37.35
C SER A 442 -9.81 -47.76 -38.09
N LYS A 443 -9.77 -47.75 -39.44
CA LYS A 443 -10.44 -46.76 -40.29
C LYS A 443 -11.90 -47.08 -40.61
N SER A 444 -12.31 -48.34 -40.48
CA SER A 444 -13.71 -48.78 -40.65
C SER A 444 -14.57 -48.64 -39.38
N ALA A 445 -13.97 -48.26 -38.24
CA ALA A 445 -14.64 -48.11 -36.94
C ALA A 445 -14.88 -46.65 -36.51
N THR A 446 -14.50 -45.68 -37.35
CA THR A 446 -14.96 -44.28 -37.33
C THR A 446 -15.93 -44.06 -38.47
#